data_AF-A0AAV0EHZ7-F1
#
_entry.id   AF-A0AAV0EHZ7-F1
#
_cell.length_a   1.000
_cell.length_b   1.000
_cell.length_c   1.000
_cell.angle_alpha   90.00
_cell.angle_beta   90.00
_cell.angle_gamma   90.00
#
_symmetry.space_group_name_H-M   'P 1'
#
loop_
_entity.id
_entity.type
_entity.pdbx_description
1 polymer ?
#
loop_
_entity_poly.entity_id
_entity_poly.type
_entity_poly.pdbx_seq_one_letter_code
_entity_poly.pdbx_strand_id
1 'polypeptide(L)'
;MGIGELKMEEMSLPALFECVRQVHSSASESTVDQETVRKGCELSRKCEEMISKLGLFSSNEVKDDISTANLKYLLVPYYLGELTEKISEGDRLQILKASQAKLKEFIAFCEAMELVPEDELEPSIAAGPNGFADRRAKKIARFKRQKEAESKLLELKERKERRGRSTKASALSTPVEAGEEDVLDEDGEEGREVWLATISLSLCKAIDLLEMLRKEDEMLSAIKEKQLEEDKHRSHKQFLMNAQ
;
A
#
# COMPACT_ATOMS: atom_id res chain seq x y z
N MET A 1 17.30 13.84 11.22
CA MET A 1 18.44 13.04 11.73
C MET A 1 18.68 11.92 10.73
N GLY A 2 19.85 11.91 10.08
CA GLY A 2 20.16 10.93 9.05
C GLY A 2 20.33 9.52 9.63
N ILE A 3 19.42 8.62 9.30
CA ILE A 3 19.64 7.19 9.43
C ILE A 3 20.49 6.80 8.21
N GLY A 4 21.82 6.87 8.38
CA GLY A 4 22.78 6.49 7.36
C GLY A 4 22.59 5.04 6.92
N GLU A 5 22.89 4.76 5.65
CA GLU A 5 22.70 3.45 4.98
C GLU A 5 23.23 2.26 5.80
N LEU A 6 24.32 2.44 6.55
CA LEU A 6 24.88 1.45 7.48
C LEU A 6 23.89 0.98 8.58
N LYS A 7 22.97 1.85 9.03
CA LYS A 7 21.94 1.45 10.00
C LYS A 7 20.86 0.56 9.39
N MET A 8 20.58 0.68 8.10
CA MET A 8 19.49 -0.09 7.47
C MET A 8 19.84 -1.57 7.29
N GLU A 9 21.11 -1.90 7.05
CA GLU A 9 21.54 -3.30 6.84
C GLU A 9 21.51 -4.13 8.12
N GLU A 10 21.61 -3.49 9.29
CA GLU A 10 21.60 -4.15 10.60
C GLU A 10 20.20 -4.30 11.21
N MET A 11 19.18 -3.66 10.62
CA MET A 11 17.82 -3.68 11.17
C MET A 11 17.12 -5.02 10.92
N SER A 12 16.36 -5.47 11.92
CA SER A 12 15.46 -6.60 11.79
C SER A 12 14.26 -6.25 10.89
N LEU A 13 13.64 -7.26 10.28
CA LEU A 13 12.44 -7.07 9.46
C LEU A 13 11.31 -6.34 10.20
N PRO A 14 10.96 -6.67 11.46
CA PRO A 14 9.96 -5.91 12.22
C PRO A 14 10.31 -4.42 12.37
N ALA A 15 11.58 -4.11 12.65
CA ALA A 15 12.04 -2.74 12.82
C ALA A 15 11.98 -1.94 11.52
N LEU A 16 12.41 -2.55 10.40
CA LEU A 16 12.29 -1.94 9.08
C LEU A 16 10.83 -1.68 8.71
N PHE A 17 9.96 -2.66 8.94
CA PHE A 17 8.53 -2.52 8.65
C PHE A 17 7.90 -1.39 9.44
N GLU A 18 8.23 -1.25 10.73
CA GLU A 18 7.70 -0.16 11.55
C GLU A 18 8.18 1.21 11.05
N CYS A 19 9.45 1.33 10.63
CA CYS A 19 9.93 2.56 9.99
C CYS A 19 9.20 2.86 8.68
N VAL A 20 8.96 1.86 7.82
CA VAL A 20 8.16 2.02 6.58
C VAL A 20 6.77 2.55 6.92
N ARG A 21 6.11 1.93 7.90
CA ARG A 21 4.75 2.28 8.31
C ARG A 21 4.68 3.71 8.87
N GLN A 22 5.66 4.14 9.65
CA GLN A 22 5.71 5.51 10.18
C GLN A 22 5.87 6.54 9.06
N VAL A 23 6.77 6.29 8.10
CA VAL A 23 6.96 7.17 6.94
C VAL A 23 5.69 7.22 6.10
N HIS A 24 5.07 6.06 5.84
CA HIS A 24 3.82 5.94 5.11
C HIS A 24 2.68 6.72 5.79
N SER A 25 2.44 6.51 7.09
CA SER A 25 1.41 7.23 7.85
C SER A 25 1.59 8.74 7.78
N SER A 26 2.82 9.23 7.99
CA SER A 26 3.16 10.66 7.92
C SER A 26 2.85 11.24 6.53
N ALA A 27 3.21 10.50 5.48
CA ALA A 27 3.01 10.88 4.09
C ALA A 27 1.53 10.81 3.64
N SER A 28 0.72 9.97 4.28
CA SER A 28 -0.73 9.87 4.01
C SER A 28 -1.54 10.96 4.71
N GLU A 29 -1.12 11.40 5.90
CA GLU A 29 -1.83 12.42 6.69
C GLU A 29 -1.44 13.85 6.31
N SER A 30 -0.23 14.05 5.80
CA SER A 30 0.31 15.38 5.52
C SER A 30 1.31 15.38 4.37
N THR A 31 1.68 16.57 3.90
CA THR A 31 2.78 16.73 2.94
C THR A 31 4.12 16.52 3.65
N VAL A 32 4.87 15.52 3.21
CA VAL A 32 6.25 15.24 3.65
C VAL A 32 7.25 15.66 2.57
N ASP A 33 8.49 15.91 2.98
CA ASP A 33 9.55 16.28 2.04
C ASP A 33 10.00 15.08 1.16
N GLN A 34 10.61 15.38 0.00
CA GLN A 34 11.00 14.36 -0.98
C GLN A 34 12.16 13.46 -0.50
N GLU A 35 12.95 13.87 0.49
CA GLU A 35 13.97 12.99 1.09
C GLU A 35 13.30 11.90 1.93
N THR A 36 12.31 12.28 2.75
CA THR A 36 11.50 11.35 3.54
C THR A 36 10.75 10.34 2.66
N VAL A 37 10.13 10.78 1.56
CA VAL A 37 9.44 9.86 0.61
C VAL A 37 10.42 8.86 0.00
N ARG A 38 11.58 9.33 -0.48
CA ARG A 38 12.60 8.46 -1.07
C ARG A 38 13.14 7.47 -0.05
N LYS A 39 13.38 7.92 1.19
CA LYS A 39 13.81 7.05 2.28
C LYS A 39 12.78 5.97 2.61
N GLY A 40 11.49 6.32 2.63
CA GLY A 40 10.41 5.35 2.77
C GLY A 40 10.41 4.30 1.66
N CYS A 41 10.67 4.71 0.41
CA CYS A 41 10.80 3.77 -0.72
C CYS A 41 12.00 2.82 -0.56
N GLU A 42 13.17 3.33 -0.14
CA GLU A 42 14.35 2.51 0.14
C GLU A 42 14.11 1.49 1.25
N LEU A 43 13.53 1.92 2.37
CA LEU A 43 13.15 1.06 3.48
C LEU A 43 12.17 -0.03 3.03
N SER A 44 11.18 0.34 2.21
CA SER A 44 10.17 -0.60 1.69
C SER A 44 10.80 -1.65 0.78
N ARG A 45 11.69 -1.27 -0.13
CA ARG A 45 12.41 -2.24 -0.98
C ARG A 45 13.29 -3.17 -0.15
N LYS A 46 13.90 -2.68 0.92
CA LYS A 46 14.67 -3.51 1.84
C LYS A 46 13.79 -4.51 2.59
N CYS A 47 12.62 -4.09 3.05
CA CYS A 47 11.61 -4.99 3.61
C CYS A 47 11.23 -6.08 2.62
N GLU A 48 10.90 -5.75 1.36
CA GLU A 48 10.55 -6.74 0.33
C GLU A 48 11.69 -7.76 0.11
N GLU A 49 12.93 -7.28 0.01
CA GLU A 49 14.10 -8.15 -0.14
C GLU A 49 14.22 -9.15 1.02
N MET A 50 14.01 -8.70 2.26
CA MET A 50 14.08 -9.57 3.44
C MET A 50 12.91 -10.54 3.51
N ILE A 51 11.68 -10.10 3.20
CA ILE A 51 10.49 -10.95 3.14
C ILE A 51 10.72 -12.08 2.12
N SER A 52 11.25 -11.75 0.95
CA SER A 52 11.56 -12.73 -0.10
C SER A 52 12.64 -13.72 0.35
N LYS A 53 13.73 -13.24 0.96
CA LYS A 53 14.81 -14.12 1.48
C LYS A 53 14.36 -15.06 2.59
N LEU A 54 13.45 -14.58 3.45
CA LEU A 54 12.88 -15.38 4.53
C LEU A 54 11.82 -16.36 4.04
N GLY A 55 11.31 -16.20 2.81
CA GLY A 55 10.26 -17.05 2.26
C GLY A 55 8.97 -17.00 3.08
N LEU A 56 8.61 -15.81 3.59
CA LEU A 56 7.47 -15.66 4.51
C LEU A 56 6.11 -15.97 3.88
N PHE A 57 6.04 -15.94 2.54
CA PHE A 57 4.85 -16.25 1.77
C PHE A 57 5.22 -17.24 0.67
N SER A 58 4.39 -18.26 0.49
CA SER A 58 4.46 -19.15 -0.66
C SER A 58 3.31 -18.88 -1.64
N SER A 59 3.49 -19.28 -2.90
CA SER A 59 2.48 -19.10 -3.95
C SER A 59 1.22 -19.95 -3.77
N ASN A 60 1.18 -20.84 -2.78
CA ASN A 60 0.09 -21.79 -2.53
C ASN A 60 -0.60 -21.58 -1.17
N GLU A 61 -0.20 -20.57 -0.40
CA GLU A 61 -0.83 -20.27 0.90
C GLU A 61 -2.17 -19.57 0.69
N VAL A 62 -3.17 -19.97 1.48
CA VAL A 62 -4.39 -19.18 1.69
C VAL A 62 -4.26 -18.33 2.95
N LYS A 63 -5.13 -17.31 3.13
CA LYS A 63 -5.04 -16.39 4.29
C LYS A 63 -4.91 -17.09 5.65
N ASP A 64 -5.52 -18.27 5.82
CA ASP A 64 -5.53 -19.01 7.09
C ASP A 64 -4.22 -19.75 7.39
N ASP A 65 -3.34 -19.90 6.40
CA ASP A 65 -2.02 -20.50 6.56
C ASP A 65 -0.94 -19.49 6.99
N ILE A 66 -1.23 -18.18 6.89
CA ILE A 66 -0.30 -17.12 7.30
C ILE A 66 -0.46 -16.83 8.80
N SER A 67 0.66 -16.89 9.52
CA SER A 67 0.72 -16.48 10.92
C SER A 67 0.35 -15.01 11.08
N THR A 68 -0.36 -14.67 12.16
CA THR A 68 -0.75 -13.28 12.45
C THR A 68 0.42 -12.30 12.40
N ALA A 69 1.57 -12.72 12.92
CA ALA A 69 2.82 -11.95 12.94
C ALA A 69 3.30 -11.53 11.54
N ASN A 70 3.01 -12.35 10.52
CA ASN A 70 3.46 -12.16 9.15
C ASN A 70 2.45 -11.40 8.28
N LEU A 71 1.16 -11.37 8.63
CA LEU A 71 0.11 -10.70 7.83
C LEU A 71 0.45 -9.25 7.51
N LYS A 72 1.04 -8.53 8.47
CA LYS A 72 1.42 -7.12 8.29
C LYS A 72 2.37 -6.90 7.11
N TYR A 73 3.23 -7.87 6.79
CA TYR A 73 4.20 -7.74 5.71
C TYR A 73 3.57 -7.79 4.32
N LEU A 74 2.32 -8.26 4.19
CA LEU A 74 1.54 -8.16 2.94
C LEU A 74 1.31 -6.71 2.51
N LEU A 75 1.38 -5.74 3.44
CA LEU A 75 1.15 -4.32 3.16
C LEU A 75 2.36 -3.62 2.53
N VAL A 76 3.54 -4.24 2.50
CA VAL A 76 4.77 -3.59 2.05
C VAL A 76 4.70 -3.14 0.58
N PRO A 77 4.23 -3.95 -0.39
CA PRO A 77 4.12 -3.50 -1.77
C PRO A 77 3.09 -2.37 -1.94
N TYR A 78 2.03 -2.35 -1.12
CA TYR A 78 1.07 -1.24 -1.07
C TYR A 78 1.72 0.07 -0.61
N TYR A 79 2.45 0.03 0.52
CA TYR A 79 3.16 1.20 1.03
C TYR A 79 4.20 1.73 0.04
N LEU A 80 4.95 0.83 -0.61
CA LEU A 80 5.90 1.20 -1.65
C LEU A 80 5.19 1.83 -2.86
N GLY A 81 4.04 1.30 -3.27
CA GLY A 81 3.22 1.86 -4.36
C GLY A 81 2.77 3.29 -4.07
N GLU A 82 2.20 3.55 -2.89
CA GLU A 82 1.75 4.90 -2.48
C GLU A 82 2.92 5.88 -2.31
N LEU A 83 4.03 5.45 -1.70
CA LEU A 83 5.21 6.30 -1.55
C LEU A 83 5.85 6.62 -2.89
N THR A 84 5.93 5.64 -3.81
CA THR A 84 6.48 5.84 -5.15
C THR A 84 5.65 6.87 -5.93
N GLU A 85 4.32 6.83 -5.82
CA GLU A 85 3.44 7.80 -6.48
C GLU A 85 3.71 9.25 -6.03
N LYS A 86 4.10 9.44 -4.77
CA LYS A 86 4.40 10.76 -4.18
C LYS A 86 5.75 11.34 -4.59
N ILE A 87 6.57 10.60 -5.36
CA ILE A 87 7.84 11.12 -5.89
C ILE A 87 7.53 12.16 -6.96
N SER A 88 8.03 13.38 -6.78
CA SER A 88 7.84 14.50 -7.71
C SER A 88 9.03 14.74 -8.64
N GLU A 89 10.17 14.12 -8.36
CA GLU A 89 11.42 14.30 -9.12
C GLU A 89 11.66 13.12 -10.07
N GLY A 90 11.87 13.38 -11.36
CA GLY A 90 12.21 12.37 -12.37
C GLY A 90 11.19 12.26 -13.52
N ASP A 91 11.26 11.16 -14.29
CA ASP A 91 10.29 10.86 -15.34
C ASP A 91 8.97 10.37 -14.73
N ARG A 92 7.94 11.23 -14.75
CA ARG A 92 6.62 10.91 -14.19
C ARG A 92 6.03 9.62 -14.76
N LEU A 93 6.20 9.33 -16.05
CA LEU A 93 5.70 8.08 -16.65
C LEU A 93 6.39 6.85 -16.05
N GLN A 94 7.69 6.92 -15.77
CA GLN A 94 8.41 5.83 -15.11
C GLN A 94 7.96 5.66 -13.67
N ILE A 95 7.75 6.76 -12.94
CA ILE A 95 7.25 6.77 -11.57
C ILE A 95 5.85 6.13 -11.49
N LEU A 96 4.93 6.54 -12.38
CA LEU A 96 3.59 5.98 -12.47
C LEU A 96 3.64 4.48 -12.73
N LYS A 97 4.46 4.03 -13.68
CA LYS A 97 4.60 2.59 -13.98
C LYS A 97 5.17 1.80 -12.81
N ALA A 98 6.17 2.35 -12.10
CA ALA A 98 6.74 1.72 -10.92
C ALA A 98 5.71 1.60 -9.78
N SER A 99 4.95 2.66 -9.51
CA SER A 99 3.87 2.64 -8.51
C SER A 99 2.78 1.63 -8.90
N GLN A 100 2.31 1.66 -10.15
CA GLN A 100 1.32 0.71 -10.65
C GLN A 100 1.79 -0.75 -10.54
N ALA A 101 3.06 -1.04 -10.82
CA ALA A 101 3.61 -2.38 -10.69
C ALA A 101 3.49 -2.89 -9.24
N LYS A 102 3.80 -2.05 -8.26
CA LYS A 102 3.74 -2.39 -6.84
C LYS A 102 2.31 -2.52 -6.30
N LEU A 103 1.39 -1.66 -6.75
CA LEU A 103 -0.03 -1.82 -6.42
C LEU A 103 -0.61 -3.10 -7.03
N LYS A 104 -0.24 -3.47 -8.26
CA LYS A 104 -0.65 -4.74 -8.88
C LYS A 104 -0.09 -5.94 -8.15
N GLU A 105 1.17 -5.87 -7.71
CA GLU A 105 1.80 -6.92 -6.89
C GLU A 105 1.04 -7.13 -5.58
N PHE A 106 0.72 -6.05 -4.85
CA PHE A 106 -0.12 -6.12 -3.66
C PHE A 106 -1.49 -6.75 -3.92
N ILE A 107 -2.20 -6.29 -4.95
CA ILE A 107 -3.54 -6.81 -5.29
C ILE A 107 -3.45 -8.30 -5.66
N ALA A 108 -2.45 -8.71 -6.44
CA ALA A 108 -2.25 -10.10 -6.81
C ALA A 108 -1.96 -10.99 -5.59
N PHE A 109 -1.19 -10.49 -4.61
CA PHE A 109 -1.01 -11.21 -3.35
C PHE A 109 -2.32 -11.31 -2.56
N CYS A 110 -3.10 -10.25 -2.46
CA CYS A 110 -4.41 -10.31 -1.82
C CYS A 110 -5.36 -11.28 -2.54
N GLU A 111 -5.30 -11.37 -3.87
CA GLU A 111 -6.12 -12.29 -4.66
C GLU A 111 -5.72 -13.74 -4.38
N ALA A 112 -4.42 -14.06 -4.42
CA ALA A 112 -3.90 -15.39 -4.09
C ALA A 112 -4.30 -15.85 -2.68
N MET A 113 -4.42 -14.88 -1.75
CA MET A 113 -4.81 -15.13 -0.36
C MET A 113 -6.33 -15.12 -0.12
N GLU A 114 -7.15 -14.98 -1.16
CA GLU A 114 -8.62 -14.86 -1.06
C GLU A 114 -9.07 -13.71 -0.15
N LEU A 115 -8.31 -12.61 -0.17
CA LEU A 115 -8.60 -11.36 0.53
C LEU A 115 -9.32 -10.35 -0.38
N VAL A 116 -9.33 -10.59 -1.70
CA VAL A 116 -10.04 -9.74 -2.66
C VAL A 116 -11.52 -10.11 -2.68
N PRO A 117 -12.43 -9.14 -2.46
CA PRO A 117 -13.86 -9.34 -2.57
C PRO A 117 -14.28 -9.81 -3.97
N GLU A 118 -15.25 -10.73 -4.04
CA GLU A 118 -15.72 -11.31 -5.31
C GLU A 118 -16.19 -10.26 -6.32
N ASP A 119 -16.86 -9.20 -5.85
CA ASP A 119 -17.34 -8.10 -6.70
C ASP A 119 -16.20 -7.26 -7.32
N GLU A 120 -14.97 -7.33 -6.79
CA GLU A 120 -13.79 -6.70 -7.39
C GLU A 120 -13.09 -7.61 -8.42
N LEU A 121 -13.24 -8.93 -8.31
CA LEU A 121 -12.69 -9.91 -9.25
C LEU A 121 -13.45 -9.95 -10.59
N GLU A 122 -14.75 -9.65 -10.57
CA GLU A 122 -15.55 -9.65 -11.79
C GLU A 122 -15.00 -8.62 -12.81
N PRO A 123 -14.64 -9.01 -14.04
CA PRO A 123 -14.21 -8.05 -15.04
C PRO A 123 -15.33 -7.06 -15.34
N SER A 124 -15.04 -5.76 -15.22
CA SER A 124 -16.00 -4.72 -15.63
C SER A 124 -16.22 -4.85 -17.14
N ILE A 125 -17.40 -5.29 -17.57
CA ILE A 125 -17.75 -5.36 -18.99
C ILE A 125 -17.89 -3.93 -19.52
N ALA A 126 -16.76 -3.33 -19.90
CA ALA A 126 -16.68 -1.95 -20.34
C ALA A 126 -17.39 -1.69 -21.69
N ALA A 127 -17.84 -2.74 -22.39
CA ALA A 127 -18.41 -2.67 -23.74
C ALA A 127 -19.93 -2.92 -23.81
N GLY A 128 -20.60 -3.20 -22.69
CA GLY A 128 -22.05 -3.40 -22.64
C GLY A 128 -22.83 -2.10 -22.35
N PRO A 129 -24.13 -2.04 -22.69
CA PRO A 129 -24.99 -0.88 -22.39
C PRO A 129 -25.07 -0.51 -20.91
N ASN A 130 -24.70 -1.43 -19.99
CA ASN A 130 -24.69 -1.21 -18.55
C ASN A 130 -23.30 -0.86 -17.95
N GLY A 131 -22.24 -0.73 -18.77
CA GLY A 131 -20.86 -0.59 -18.26
C GLY A 131 -20.62 0.61 -17.32
N PHE A 132 -21.38 1.70 -17.48
CA PHE A 132 -21.33 2.84 -16.54
C PHE A 132 -22.02 2.56 -15.21
N ALA A 133 -23.15 1.84 -15.23
CA ALA A 133 -23.88 1.46 -14.03
C ALA A 133 -23.05 0.48 -13.19
N ASP A 134 -22.41 -0.50 -13.83
CA ASP A 134 -21.57 -1.51 -13.17
C ASP A 134 -20.33 -0.88 -12.52
N ARG A 135 -19.67 0.06 -13.22
CA ARG A 135 -18.54 0.83 -12.65
C ARG A 135 -18.96 1.66 -11.43
N ARG A 136 -20.14 2.28 -11.48
CA ARG A 136 -20.68 3.03 -10.34
C ARG A 136 -21.00 2.10 -9.17
N ALA A 137 -21.61 0.94 -9.43
CA ALA A 137 -21.93 -0.05 -8.41
C ALA A 137 -20.68 -0.53 -7.69
N LYS A 138 -19.61 -0.89 -8.43
CA LYS A 138 -18.30 -1.26 -7.86
C LYS A 138 -17.71 -0.16 -6.97
N LYS A 139 -17.69 1.09 -7.43
CA LYS A 139 -17.20 2.21 -6.59
C LYS A 139 -18.02 2.41 -5.32
N ILE A 140 -19.34 2.24 -5.38
CA ILE A 140 -20.21 2.32 -4.20
C ILE A 140 -19.91 1.18 -3.22
N ALA A 141 -19.77 -0.06 -3.72
CA ALA A 141 -19.43 -1.22 -2.92
C ALA A 141 -18.06 -1.03 -2.24
N ARG A 142 -17.05 -0.58 -2.99
CA ARG A 142 -15.72 -0.24 -2.48
C ARG A 142 -15.76 0.84 -1.40
N PHE A 143 -16.52 1.91 -1.61
CA PHE A 143 -16.66 2.98 -0.63
C PHE A 143 -17.32 2.49 0.68
N LYS A 144 -18.36 1.65 0.58
CA LYS A 144 -18.99 1.04 1.76
C LYS A 144 -18.00 0.16 2.53
N ARG A 145 -17.27 -0.70 1.82
CA ARG A 145 -16.24 -1.57 2.41
C ARG A 145 -15.11 -0.78 3.06
N GLN A 146 -14.68 0.31 2.43
CA GLN A 146 -13.71 1.23 3.04
C GLN A 146 -14.25 1.78 4.37
N LYS A 147 -15.51 2.23 4.42
CA LYS A 147 -16.13 2.74 5.65
C LYS A 147 -16.28 1.68 6.73
N GLU A 148 -16.65 0.47 6.35
CA GLU A 148 -16.73 -0.67 7.27
C GLU A 148 -15.36 -1.03 7.86
N ALA A 149 -14.32 -1.08 7.03
CA ALA A 149 -12.95 -1.33 7.48
C ALA A 149 -12.44 -0.21 8.42
N GLU A 150 -12.69 1.05 8.08
CA GLU A 150 -12.37 2.21 8.94
C GLU A 150 -13.08 2.12 10.30
N SER A 151 -14.39 1.80 10.31
CA SER A 151 -15.18 1.63 11.54
C SER A 151 -14.63 0.48 12.39
N LYS A 152 -14.33 -0.66 11.77
CA LYS A 152 -13.80 -1.84 12.46
C LYS A 152 -12.45 -1.55 13.11
N LEU A 153 -11.55 -0.85 12.42
CA LEU A 153 -10.26 -0.44 12.96
C LEU A 153 -10.41 0.51 14.17
N LEU A 154 -11.37 1.43 14.11
CA LEU A 154 -11.66 2.33 15.22
C LEU A 154 -12.18 1.57 16.43
N GLU A 155 -13.15 0.66 16.24
CA GLU A 155 -13.71 -0.16 17.32
C GLU A 155 -12.65 -1.06 17.98
N LEU A 156 -11.77 -1.68 17.17
CA LEU A 156 -10.63 -2.48 17.65
C LEU A 156 -9.68 -1.64 18.51
N LYS A 157 -9.37 -0.42 18.07
CA LYS A 157 -8.52 0.52 18.81
C LYS A 157 -9.14 0.90 20.15
N GLU A 158 -10.42 1.29 20.17
CA GLU A 158 -11.14 1.62 21.41
C GLU A 158 -11.23 0.44 22.37
N ARG A 159 -11.37 -0.79 21.84
CA ARG A 159 -11.36 -2.02 22.65
C ARG A 159 -10.02 -2.27 23.31
N LYS A 160 -8.91 -2.11 22.55
CA LYS A 160 -7.54 -2.20 23.07
C LYS A 160 -7.31 -1.16 24.17
N GLU A 161 -7.75 0.08 23.96
CA GLU A 161 -7.63 1.15 24.96
C GLU A 161 -8.44 0.88 26.23
N ARG A 162 -9.69 0.41 26.12
CA ARG A 162 -10.53 0.06 27.28
C ARG A 162 -9.90 -1.04 28.13
N ARG A 163 -9.38 -2.10 27.51
CA ARG A 163 -8.67 -3.15 28.26
C ARG A 163 -7.39 -2.63 28.90
N GLY A 164 -6.59 -1.86 28.18
CA GLY A 164 -5.36 -1.27 28.71
C GLY A 164 -5.59 -0.35 29.92
N ARG A 165 -6.75 0.32 30.02
CA ARG A 165 -7.15 1.08 31.22
C ARG A 165 -7.56 0.15 32.37
N SER A 166 -8.28 -0.93 32.08
CA SER A 166 -8.69 -1.91 33.09
C SER A 166 -7.50 -2.63 33.72
N THR A 167 -6.51 -3.03 32.93
CA THR A 167 -5.30 -3.70 33.41
C THR A 167 -4.46 -2.76 34.29
N LYS A 168 -4.27 -1.51 33.87
CA LYS A 168 -3.62 -0.47 34.68
C LYS A 168 -4.34 -0.23 36.01
N ALA A 169 -5.67 -0.14 36.00
CA ALA A 169 -6.46 0.06 37.22
C ALA A 169 -6.36 -1.14 38.19
N SER A 170 -6.31 -2.36 37.66
CA SER A 170 -6.12 -3.57 38.48
C SER A 170 -4.72 -3.64 39.10
N ALA A 171 -3.67 -3.32 38.33
CA ALA A 171 -2.29 -3.29 38.82
C ALA A 171 -2.07 -2.27 39.94
N LEU A 172 -2.80 -1.15 39.95
CA LEU A 172 -2.76 -0.17 41.05
C LEU A 172 -3.42 -0.65 42.34
N SER A 173 -4.23 -1.71 42.30
CA SER A 173 -5.04 -2.18 43.44
C SER A 173 -4.46 -3.41 44.15
N THR A 174 -3.42 -4.03 43.61
CA THR A 174 -2.79 -5.25 44.14
C THR A 174 -1.28 -5.08 44.30
N PRO A 175 -0.70 -5.22 45.51
CA PRO A 175 0.75 -5.29 45.67
C PRO A 175 1.21 -6.71 45.31
N VAL A 176 1.54 -6.95 44.05
CA VAL A 176 2.08 -8.24 43.58
C VAL A 176 3.34 -7.99 42.75
N GLU A 177 4.33 -8.86 42.95
CA GLU A 177 5.66 -8.89 42.33
C GLU A 177 5.67 -8.48 40.86
N ALA A 178 6.58 -7.56 40.54
CA ALA A 178 6.97 -7.25 39.17
C ALA A 178 7.49 -8.54 38.50
N GLY A 179 6.69 -9.14 37.62
CA GLY A 179 7.06 -10.39 36.97
C GLY A 179 6.43 -10.63 35.60
N GLU A 180 5.17 -10.26 35.40
CA GLU A 180 4.49 -10.50 34.12
C GLU A 180 3.77 -9.22 33.70
N GLU A 181 4.52 -8.33 33.04
CA GLU A 181 3.91 -7.37 32.14
C GLU A 181 3.22 -8.21 31.06
N ASP A 182 1.89 -8.31 31.14
CA ASP A 182 1.04 -9.01 30.17
C ASP A 182 1.29 -8.38 28.79
N VAL A 183 2.31 -8.89 28.10
CA VAL A 183 2.69 -8.50 26.75
C VAL A 183 1.48 -8.82 25.92
N LEU A 184 0.67 -7.80 25.62
CA LEU A 184 -0.49 -7.93 24.75
C LEU A 184 -0.06 -8.70 23.52
N ASP A 185 -0.64 -9.88 23.33
CA ASP A 185 -0.34 -10.75 22.20
C ASP A 185 -0.80 -10.04 20.92
N GLU A 186 0.09 -9.25 20.33
CA GLU A 186 -0.12 -8.58 19.04
C GLU A 186 -0.31 -9.58 17.90
N ASP A 187 0.04 -10.85 18.15
CA ASP A 187 -0.11 -11.96 17.22
C ASP A 187 -1.35 -12.83 17.53
N GLY A 188 -2.13 -12.47 18.55
CA GLY A 188 -3.39 -13.11 18.93
C GLY A 188 -4.54 -12.80 17.97
N GLU A 189 -5.73 -13.34 18.26
CA GLU A 189 -6.93 -13.21 17.41
C GLU A 189 -7.26 -11.75 17.05
N GLU A 190 -7.17 -10.84 18.02
CA GLU A 190 -7.44 -9.42 17.76
C GLU A 190 -6.37 -8.75 16.92
N GLY A 191 -5.10 -9.13 17.08
CA GLY A 191 -4.02 -8.69 16.21
C GLY A 191 -4.30 -9.08 14.75
N ARG A 192 -4.77 -10.32 14.55
CA ARG A 192 -5.21 -10.82 13.25
C ARG A 192 -6.35 -10.00 12.68
N GLU A 193 -7.36 -9.68 13.49
CA GLU A 193 -8.47 -8.82 13.07
C GLU A 193 -8.02 -7.42 12.63
N VAL A 194 -7.07 -6.81 13.36
CA VAL A 194 -6.50 -5.50 13.01
C VAL A 194 -5.77 -5.58 11.67
N TRP A 195 -4.94 -6.60 11.45
CA TRP A 195 -4.20 -6.74 10.20
C TRP A 195 -5.13 -7.00 9.01
N LEU A 196 -6.12 -7.89 9.15
CA LEU A 196 -7.09 -8.16 8.10
C LEU A 196 -7.94 -6.92 7.76
N ALA A 197 -8.39 -6.16 8.77
CA ALA A 197 -9.11 -4.91 8.53
C ALA A 197 -8.22 -3.85 7.85
N THR A 198 -6.94 -3.78 8.21
CA THR A 198 -5.96 -2.90 7.57
C THR A 198 -5.73 -3.29 6.12
N ILE A 199 -5.56 -4.57 5.82
CA ILE A 199 -5.40 -5.09 4.45
C ILE A 199 -6.64 -4.79 3.62
N SER A 200 -7.85 -4.99 4.17
CA SER A 200 -9.09 -4.66 3.47
C SER A 200 -9.18 -3.17 3.13
N LEU A 201 -8.81 -2.29 4.06
CA LEU A 201 -8.77 -0.85 3.83
C LEU A 201 -7.75 -0.47 2.76
N SER A 202 -6.53 -1.01 2.87
CA SER A 202 -5.45 -0.80 1.91
C SER A 202 -5.80 -1.32 0.52
N LEU A 203 -6.51 -2.45 0.40
CA LEU A 203 -6.96 -3.00 -0.87
C LEU A 203 -7.92 -2.04 -1.58
N CYS A 204 -8.93 -1.51 -0.89
CA CYS A 204 -9.84 -0.51 -1.46
C CYS A 204 -9.05 0.70 -1.99
N LYS A 205 -8.14 1.24 -1.17
CA LYS A 205 -7.30 2.40 -1.55
C LYS A 205 -6.39 2.09 -2.72
N ALA A 206 -5.78 0.90 -2.75
CA ALA A 206 -4.88 0.47 -3.81
C ALA A 206 -5.60 0.41 -5.17
N ILE A 207 -6.83 -0.12 -5.21
CA ILE A 207 -7.60 -0.23 -6.46
C ILE A 207 -8.01 1.17 -6.96
N ASP A 208 -8.48 2.04 -6.07
CA ASP A 208 -8.81 3.43 -6.42
C ASP A 208 -7.57 4.19 -6.94
N LEU A 209 -6.44 4.06 -6.26
CA LEU A 209 -5.18 4.67 -6.69
C LEU A 209 -4.74 4.12 -8.05
N LEU A 210 -4.80 2.80 -8.25
CA LEU A 210 -4.43 2.16 -9.52
C LEU A 210 -5.31 2.66 -10.69
N GLU A 211 -6.61 2.87 -10.47
CA GLU A 211 -7.51 3.48 -11.47
C GLU A 211 -7.08 4.92 -11.81
N MET A 212 -6.68 5.71 -10.82
CA MET A 212 -6.23 7.08 -11.02
C MET A 212 -4.91 7.14 -11.80
N LEU A 213 -3.93 6.31 -11.41
CA LEU A 213 -2.61 6.28 -12.05
C LEU A 213 -2.67 5.77 -13.49
N ARG A 214 -3.57 4.83 -13.79
CA ARG A 214 -3.79 4.37 -15.18
C ARG A 214 -4.27 5.51 -16.08
N LYS A 215 -5.25 6.30 -15.61
CA LYS A 215 -5.74 7.45 -16.37
C LYS A 215 -4.66 8.50 -16.58
N GLU A 216 -3.86 8.78 -15.55
CA GLU A 216 -2.74 9.71 -15.67
C GLU A 216 -1.69 9.21 -16.67
N ASP A 217 -1.31 7.93 -16.61
CA ASP A 217 -0.36 7.31 -17.54
C ASP A 217 -0.87 7.33 -19.00
N GLU A 218 -2.15 7.04 -19.23
CA GLU A 218 -2.80 7.14 -20.53
C GLU A 218 -2.74 8.57 -21.09
N MET A 219 -3.09 9.57 -20.26
CA MET A 219 -3.05 10.98 -20.67
C MET A 219 -1.63 11.44 -21.00
N LEU A 220 -0.65 11.15 -20.13
CA LEU A 220 0.74 11.55 -20.33
C LEU A 220 1.38 10.84 -21.51
N SER A 221 1.05 9.56 -21.74
CA SER A 221 1.52 8.81 -22.91
C SER A 221 0.99 9.41 -24.21
N ALA A 222 -0.30 9.76 -24.25
CA ALA A 222 -0.91 10.39 -25.43
C ALA A 222 -0.31 11.78 -25.71
N ILE A 223 0.02 12.56 -24.67
CA ILE A 223 0.70 13.86 -24.83
C ILE A 223 2.10 13.66 -25.41
N LYS A 224 2.87 12.70 -24.87
CA LYS A 224 4.23 12.40 -25.34
C LYS A 224 4.25 11.93 -26.80
N GLU A 225 3.29 11.10 -27.20
CA GLU A 225 3.15 10.65 -28.58
C GLU A 225 2.86 11.82 -29.54
N LYS A 226 1.94 12.71 -29.17
CA LYS A 226 1.64 13.91 -29.97
C LYS A 226 2.86 14.83 -30.14
N GLN A 227 3.63 15.06 -29.08
CA GLN A 227 4.85 15.86 -29.15
C GLN A 227 5.89 15.24 -30.11
N LEU A 228 6.06 13.92 -30.07
CA LEU A 228 6.97 13.21 -30.98
C LEU A 228 6.53 13.34 -32.45
N GLU A 229 5.23 13.27 -32.74
CA GLU A 229 4.72 13.46 -34.09
C GLU A 229 4.88 14.91 -34.58
N GLU A 230 4.66 15.91 -33.72
CA GLU A 230 4.90 17.31 -34.04
C GLU A 230 6.38 17.61 -34.31
N ASP A 231 7.30 17.02 -33.52
CA ASP A 231 8.74 17.17 -33.69
C ASP A 231 9.24 16.51 -34.97
N LYS A 232 8.71 15.33 -35.32
CA LYS A 232 8.96 14.68 -36.62
C LYS A 232 8.48 15.56 -37.78
N HIS A 233 7.28 16.12 -37.68
CA HIS A 233 6.73 16.99 -38.71
C HIS A 233 7.56 18.27 -38.89
N ARG A 234 7.98 18.90 -37.79
CA ARG A 234 8.86 20.08 -37.80
C ARG A 234 10.22 19.75 -38.43
N SER A 235 10.83 18.63 -38.05
CA SER A 235 12.12 18.19 -38.58
C SER A 235 12.05 17.90 -40.09
N HIS A 236 10.97 17.26 -40.54
CA HIS A 236 10.75 17.00 -41.96
C HIS A 236 10.57 18.30 -42.77
N LYS A 237 9.81 19.27 -42.24
CA LYS A 237 9.64 20.59 -42.87
C LYS A 237 10.95 21.36 -42.96
N GLN A 238 11.79 21.33 -41.92
CA GLN A 238 13.10 21.98 -41.93
C GLN A 238 14.05 21.34 -42.95
N PHE A 239 14.02 20.01 -43.08
CA PHE A 239 14.81 19.29 -44.08
C PHE A 239 14.44 19.72 -45.52
N LEU A 240 13.13 19.84 -45.80
CA LEU A 240 12.66 20.31 -47.11
C LEU A 240 13.07 21.77 -47.41
N MET A 241 13.07 22.65 -46.41
CA MET A 241 13.53 24.04 -46.56
C MET A 241 15.03 24.18 -46.82
N ASN A 242 15.86 23.31 -46.25
CA ASN A 242 17.31 23.35 -46.42
C ASN A 242 17.81 22.70 -47.72
N ALA A 243 16.93 22.02 -48.46
CA ALA A 243 17.24 21.34 -49.71
C ALA A 243 16.95 22.19 -50.97
N GLN A 244 16.48 23.43 -50.80
CA GLN A 244 16.23 24.43 -51.84
C GLN A 244 17.32 25.51 -51.80
#